data_AF-A0A8S1IP22-F1
#
_entry.id   AF-A0A8S1IP22-F1
#
_cell.length_a   1.000
_cell.length_b   1.000
_cell.length_c   1.000
_cell.angle_alpha   90.00
_cell.angle_beta   90.00
_cell.angle_gamma   90.00
#
_symmetry.space_group_name_H-M   'P 1'
#
loop_
_entity.id
_entity.type
_entity.pdbx_description
1 polymer ?
#
loop_
_entity_poly.entity_id
_entity_poly.type
_entity_poly.pdbx_seq_one_letter_code
_entity_poly.pdbx_strand_id
1 'polypeptide(L)'
;VHQTTFVVRCLKWLQSRYTSHSMGITIVGHSMGGLVALAALSNAIKYLDIDRDAVGLVITLASPHSRAPLMTQPAMARFYASLQSRAGSLHVPTVSISGGWKDLQVPSSMVLLPGQTSTVT
;
A
#
# COMPACT_ATOMS: atom_id res chain seq x y z
N VAL A 1 8.62 2.50 9.70
CA VAL A 1 7.65 2.89 10.76
C VAL A 1 7.22 4.35 10.63
N HIS A 2 8.13 5.33 10.65
CA HIS A 2 7.77 6.76 10.57
C HIS A 2 6.90 7.16 9.36
N GLN A 3 7.24 6.69 8.16
CA GLN A 3 6.47 7.00 6.94
C GLN A 3 5.03 6.47 7.01
N THR A 4 4.87 5.25 7.54
CA THR A 4 3.56 4.64 7.75
C THR A 4 2.73 5.46 8.76
N THR A 5 3.33 5.86 9.88
CA THR A 5 2.67 6.72 10.88
C THR A 5 2.26 8.07 10.31
N PHE A 6 3.09 8.66 9.45
CA PHE A 6 2.78 9.91 8.77
C PHE A 6 1.51 9.77 7.91
N VAL A 7 1.44 8.74 7.05
CA VAL A 7 0.25 8.49 6.21
C VAL A 7 -1.00 8.29 7.06
N VAL A 8 -0.92 7.53 8.17
CA VAL A 8 -2.08 7.36 9.06
C VAL A 8 -2.55 8.70 9.65
N ARG A 9 -1.63 9.59 10.05
CA ARG A 9 -1.99 10.93 10.53
C ARG A 9 -2.64 11.77 9.43
N CYS A 10 -2.17 11.69 8.20
CA CYS A 10 -2.79 12.36 7.06
C CYS A 10 -4.22 11.87 6.82
N LEU A 11 -4.46 10.56 6.87
CA LEU A 11 -5.80 9.99 6.71
C LEU A 11 -6.77 10.50 7.79
N LYS A 12 -6.34 10.50 9.06
CA LYS A 12 -7.14 11.07 10.15
C LYS A 12 -7.46 12.55 9.95
N TRP A 13 -6.47 13.32 9.52
CA TRP A 13 -6.63 14.76 9.29
C TRP A 13 -7.58 15.04 8.12
N LEU A 14 -7.48 14.26 7.04
CA LEU A 14 -8.39 14.38 5.90
C LEU A 14 -9.82 14.01 6.30
N GLN A 15 -10.00 12.91 7.03
CA GLN A 15 -11.31 12.46 7.50
C GLN A 15 -11.97 13.49 8.43
N SER A 16 -11.21 14.13 9.32
CA SER A 16 -11.77 15.15 10.22
C SER A 16 -12.16 16.44 9.47
N ARG A 17 -11.57 16.70 8.30
CA ARG A 17 -11.83 17.91 7.52
C ARG A 17 -12.90 17.74 6.45
N TYR A 18 -13.05 16.53 5.94
CA TYR A 18 -13.96 16.17 4.86
C TYR A 18 -14.88 15.04 5.34
N THR A 19 -15.98 15.42 6.00
CA THR A 19 -16.89 14.52 6.73
C THR A 19 -18.05 13.98 5.90
N SER A 20 -18.11 14.31 4.61
CA SER A 20 -19.14 13.76 3.73
C SER A 20 -18.93 12.25 3.60
N HIS A 21 -19.82 11.47 4.22
CA HIS A 21 -19.77 10.00 4.28
C HIS A 21 -19.81 9.32 2.89
N SER A 22 -19.96 10.08 1.81
CA SER A 22 -20.08 9.56 0.44
C SER A 22 -18.76 9.55 -0.35
N MET A 23 -17.68 10.18 0.13
CA MET A 23 -16.42 10.27 -0.62
C MET A 23 -15.26 9.65 0.18
N GLY A 24 -14.98 8.36 -0.08
CA GLY A 24 -13.80 7.70 0.46
C GLY A 24 -12.50 8.29 -0.11
N ILE A 25 -11.47 8.37 0.73
CA ILE A 25 -10.14 8.86 0.33
C ILE A 25 -9.53 7.88 -0.67
N THR A 26 -8.98 8.39 -1.77
CA THR A 26 -8.14 7.61 -2.68
C THR A 26 -6.67 7.83 -2.34
N ILE A 27 -5.93 6.74 -2.15
CA ILE A 27 -4.49 6.80 -1.91
C ILE A 27 -3.75 6.40 -3.18
N VAL A 28 -2.85 7.27 -3.65
CA VAL A 28 -1.93 6.95 -4.75
C VAL A 28 -0.52 6.85 -4.19
N GLY A 29 0.06 5.66 -4.25
CA GLY A 29 1.42 5.40 -3.78
C GLY A 29 2.34 5.01 -4.93
N HIS A 30 3.45 5.73 -5.09
CA HIS A 30 4.47 5.41 -6.08
C HIS A 30 5.66 4.69 -5.44
N SER A 31 6.18 3.63 -6.09
CA SER A 31 7.32 2.86 -5.62
C SER A 31 7.14 2.41 -4.17
N MET A 32 8.09 2.69 -3.28
CA MET A 32 7.99 2.39 -1.86
C MET A 32 6.80 3.07 -1.17
N GLY A 33 6.29 4.18 -1.72
CA GLY A 33 5.10 4.86 -1.23
C GLY A 33 3.84 3.99 -1.27
N GLY A 34 3.70 3.11 -2.26
CA GLY A 34 2.60 2.13 -2.32
C GLY A 34 2.66 1.14 -1.15
N LEU A 35 3.85 0.62 -0.84
CA LEU A 35 4.04 -0.27 0.31
C LEU A 35 3.77 0.45 1.64
N VAL A 36 4.18 1.71 1.74
CA VAL A 36 3.89 2.56 2.91
C VAL A 36 2.38 2.77 3.07
N ALA A 37 1.65 3.01 1.98
CA ALA A 37 0.20 3.15 1.98
C ALA A 37 -0.50 1.86 2.42
N LEU A 38 -0.13 0.71 1.84
CA LEU A 38 -0.68 -0.60 2.23
C LEU A 38 -0.38 -0.92 3.69
N ALA A 39 0.83 -0.60 4.17
CA ALA A 39 1.21 -0.77 5.57
C ALA A 39 0.40 0.16 6.49
N ALA A 40 0.11 1.39 6.03
CA ALA A 40 -0.68 2.35 6.79
C ALA A 40 -2.11 1.86 6.94
N LEU A 41 -2.73 1.35 5.87
CA LEU A 41 -4.07 0.76 5.91
C LEU A 41 -4.13 -0.48 6.80
N SER A 42 -3.18 -1.39 6.63
CA SER A 42 -3.07 -2.60 7.46
C SER A 42 -2.91 -2.28 8.95
N ASN A 43 -2.26 -1.17 9.30
CA ASN A 43 -2.08 -0.72 10.67
C ASN A 43 -3.26 0.14 11.17
N ALA A 44 -3.83 0.99 10.31
CA ALA A 44 -4.88 1.93 10.67
C ALA A 44 -6.16 1.22 11.07
N ILE A 45 -6.56 0.22 10.28
CA ILE A 45 -7.74 -0.63 10.55
C ILE A 45 -7.61 -1.36 11.89
N LYS A 46 -6.38 -1.70 12.30
CA LYS A 46 -6.12 -2.46 13.52
C LYS A 46 -5.97 -1.59 14.77
N TYR A 47 -5.46 -0.37 14.66
CA TYR A 47 -4.95 0.37 15.82
C TYR A 47 -5.45 1.81 15.97
N LEU A 48 -6.07 2.41 14.96
CA LEU A 48 -6.17 3.88 14.91
C LEU A 48 -7.57 4.44 14.67
N ASP A 49 -8.64 3.67 14.81
CA ASP A 49 -10.02 4.19 14.84
C ASP A 49 -10.33 5.08 13.61
N ILE A 50 -9.83 4.64 12.45
CA ILE A 50 -10.24 5.21 11.15
C ILE A 50 -11.42 4.36 10.69
N ASP A 51 -12.48 5.03 10.29
CA ASP A 51 -13.65 4.37 9.69
C ASP A 51 -13.20 3.41 8.59
N ARG A 52 -13.80 2.20 8.56
CA ARG A 52 -13.42 1.17 7.58
C ARG A 52 -13.62 1.63 6.15
N ASP A 53 -14.57 2.54 5.95
CA ASP A 53 -14.94 3.09 4.65
C ASP A 53 -14.25 4.43 4.35
N ALA A 54 -13.35 4.89 5.22
CA ALA A 54 -12.61 6.14 5.02
C ALA A 54 -11.72 6.12 3.76
N VAL A 55 -11.31 4.93 3.30
CA VAL A 55 -10.48 4.77 2.11
C VAL A 55 -11.21 3.90 1.10
N GLY A 56 -11.55 4.50 -0.04
CA GLY A 56 -12.34 3.83 -1.08
C GLY A 56 -11.51 3.13 -2.14
N LEU A 57 -10.26 3.55 -2.36
CA LEU A 57 -9.41 3.03 -3.42
C LEU A 57 -7.93 3.23 -3.10
N VAL A 58 -7.10 2.24 -3.44
CA VAL A 58 -5.64 2.33 -3.44
C VAL A 58 -5.14 2.13 -4.86
N ILE A 59 -4.32 3.06 -5.35
CA ILE A 59 -3.58 2.93 -6.60
C ILE A 59 -2.10 2.88 -6.26
N THR A 60 -1.43 1.85 -6.75
CA THR A 60 0.01 1.66 -6.57
C THR A 60 0.69 1.71 -7.93
N LEU A 61 1.75 2.52 -8.03
CA LEU A 61 2.48 2.79 -9.27
C LEU A 61 3.92 2.32 -9.11
N ALA A 62 4.37 1.39 -9.94
CA ALA A 62 5.73 0.84 -9.88
C ALA A 62 6.12 0.38 -8.46
N SER A 63 5.17 -0.16 -7.71
CA SER A 63 5.37 -0.52 -6.30
C SER A 63 5.84 -1.96 -6.16
N PRO A 64 6.98 -2.22 -5.51
CA PRO A 64 7.53 -3.57 -5.35
C PRO A 64 6.80 -4.36 -4.25
N HIS A 65 5.59 -4.85 -4.50
CA HIS A 65 4.76 -5.56 -3.53
C HIS A 65 5.35 -6.89 -3.04
N SER A 66 5.95 -7.69 -3.94
CA SER A 66 6.36 -9.06 -3.60
C SER A 66 7.72 -9.17 -2.94
N ARG A 67 8.62 -8.23 -3.21
CA ARG A 67 9.99 -8.15 -2.65
C ARG A 67 10.60 -6.78 -2.94
N ALA A 68 11.49 -6.29 -2.09
CA ALA A 68 12.17 -5.04 -2.42
C ALA A 68 13.17 -5.22 -3.57
N PRO A 69 13.43 -4.16 -4.35
CA PRO A 69 14.49 -4.13 -5.35
C PRO A 69 15.86 -4.44 -4.78
N LEU A 70 16.13 -3.96 -3.55
CA LEU A 70 17.38 -4.14 -2.86
C LEU A 70 17.16 -4.37 -1.36
N MET A 71 17.57 -5.54 -0.87
CA MET A 71 17.50 -5.92 0.55
C MET A 71 18.78 -5.49 1.28
N THR A 72 18.88 -4.20 1.63
CA THR A 72 20.08 -3.64 2.26
C THR A 72 20.14 -3.83 3.78
N GLN A 73 18.98 -4.02 4.43
CA GLN A 73 18.89 -4.04 5.90
C GLN A 73 17.86 -5.08 6.38
N PRO A 74 18.12 -5.76 7.52
CA PRO A 74 17.16 -6.72 8.10
C PRO A 74 15.79 -6.13 8.40
N ALA A 75 15.73 -4.83 8.72
CA ALA A 75 14.47 -4.12 8.95
C ALA A 75 13.55 -4.12 7.72
N MET A 76 14.11 -4.11 6.50
CA MET A 76 13.33 -4.20 5.27
C MET A 76 12.70 -5.58 5.11
N ALA A 77 13.46 -6.65 5.34
CA ALA A 77 12.92 -8.02 5.29
C ALA A 77 11.74 -8.20 6.26
N ARG A 78 11.87 -7.69 7.50
CA ARG A 78 10.79 -7.71 8.50
C ARG A 78 9.57 -6.91 8.05
N PHE A 79 9.79 -5.75 7.43
CA PHE A 79 8.70 -4.91 6.90
C PHE A 79 7.91 -5.65 5.81
N TYR A 80 8.58 -6.28 4.86
CA TYR A 80 7.93 -7.07 3.80
C TYR A 80 7.19 -8.29 4.36
N ALA A 81 7.80 -9.05 5.27
CA ALA A 81 7.16 -10.19 5.92
C ALA A 81 5.88 -9.78 6.69
N SER A 82 5.93 -8.64 7.38
CA SER A 82 4.75 -8.09 8.07
C SER A 82 3.65 -7.64 7.13
N LEU A 83 3.98 -7.19 5.91
CA LEU A 83 2.99 -6.82 4.90
C LEU A 83 2.36 -8.05 4.25
N GLN A 84 3.19 -9.01 3.83
CA GLN A 84 2.74 -10.25 3.19
C GLN A 84 1.76 -11.03 4.07
N SER A 85 2.04 -11.13 5.37
CA SER A 85 1.18 -11.80 6.34
C SER A 85 -0.19 -11.15 6.54
N ARG A 86 -0.38 -9.90 6.08
CA ARG A 86 -1.61 -9.12 6.24
C ARG A 86 -2.32 -8.84 4.93
N ALA A 87 -1.74 -9.23 3.80
CA ALA A 87 -2.26 -8.88 2.49
C ALA A 87 -3.68 -9.42 2.22
N GLY A 88 -4.02 -10.59 2.78
CA GLY A 88 -5.37 -11.15 2.69
C GLY A 88 -6.43 -10.45 3.56
N SER A 89 -6.04 -9.47 4.38
CA SER A 89 -6.96 -8.74 5.28
C SER A 89 -7.35 -7.35 4.79
N LEU A 90 -6.80 -6.92 3.65
CA LEU A 90 -7.08 -5.60 3.09
C LEU A 90 -8.37 -5.65 2.26
N HIS A 91 -9.45 -5.07 2.79
CA HIS A 91 -10.76 -5.03 2.13
C HIS A 91 -10.91 -3.88 1.12
N VAL A 92 -9.89 -3.02 0.99
CA VAL A 92 -9.94 -1.84 0.12
C VAL A 92 -9.60 -2.23 -1.31
N PRO A 93 -10.42 -1.88 -2.32
CA PRO A 93 -10.09 -2.07 -3.72
C PRO A 93 -8.70 -1.51 -4.04
N THR A 94 -7.85 -2.33 -4.66
CA THR A 94 -6.46 -1.96 -4.95
C THR A 94 -6.14 -2.21 -6.42
N VAL A 95 -5.64 -1.18 -7.09
CA VAL A 95 -5.12 -1.23 -8.47
C VAL A 95 -3.60 -1.16 -8.42
N SER A 96 -2.93 -2.07 -9.12
CA SER A 96 -1.48 -2.13 -9.20
C SER A 96 -1.04 -1.94 -10.66
N ILE A 97 -0.24 -0.90 -10.91
CA ILE A 97 0.22 -0.51 -12.24
C ILE A 97 1.75 -0.64 -12.27
N SER A 98 2.29 -1.43 -13.20
CA SER A 98 3.74 -1.56 -13.36
C SER A 98 4.34 -0.39 -14.14
N GLY A 99 5.62 -0.09 -13.90
CA GLY A 99 6.37 0.87 -14.72
C GLY A 99 6.74 0.34 -16.12
N GLY A 100 6.34 -0.88 -16.45
CA GLY A 100 6.61 -1.54 -17.72
C GLY A 100 8.07 -1.99 -17.87
N TRP A 101 8.46 -2.27 -19.11
CA TRP A 101 9.77 -2.83 -19.46
C TRP A 101 10.96 -1.87 -19.24
N LYS A 102 10.69 -0.57 -19.17
CA LYS A 102 11.72 0.46 -18.93
C LYS A 102 11.94 0.76 -17.45
N ASP A 103 11.16 0.17 -16.55
CA ASP A 103 11.38 0.31 -15.12
C ASP A 103 12.51 -0.61 -14.67
N LEU A 104 13.70 -0.03 -14.56
CA LEU A 104 14.92 -0.73 -14.15
C LEU A 104 14.99 -0.95 -12.64
N GLN A 105 14.19 -0.20 -11.85
CA GLN A 105 14.22 -0.29 -10.40
C GLN A 105 13.20 -1.29 -9.88
N VAL A 106 12.00 -1.32 -10.48
CA VAL A 106 10.91 -2.20 -10.06
C VAL A 106 10.41 -3.00 -11.28
N PRO A 107 11.05 -4.14 -11.59
CA PRO A 107 10.58 -5.07 -12.59
C PRO A 107 9.12 -5.45 -12.37
N SER A 108 8.38 -5.68 -13.46
CA SER A 108 6.93 -5.98 -13.41
C SER A 108 6.59 -7.21 -12.54
N SER A 109 7.51 -8.16 -12.40
CA SER A 109 7.35 -9.32 -11.49
C SER A 109 7.33 -8.96 -10.00
N MET A 110 7.79 -7.76 -9.63
CA MET A 110 7.74 -7.26 -8.25
C MET A 110 6.41 -6.59 -7.91
N VAL A 111 5.62 -6.20 -8.91
CA VAL A 111 4.42 -5.36 -8.76
C VAL A 111 3.15 -6.17 -8.41
N LEU A 112 3.26 -7.50 -8.39
CA LEU A 112 2.16 -8.39 -8.05
C LEU A 112 1.76 -8.26 -6.58
N LEU A 113 0.47 -7.99 -6.35
CA LEU A 113 -0.10 -8.05 -5.02
C LEU A 113 0.00 -9.47 -4.46
N PRO A 114 0.24 -9.63 -3.15
CA PRO A 114 0.31 -10.95 -2.54
C PRO A 114 -0.95 -11.78 -2.82
N GLY A 115 -0.77 -13.03 -3.26
CA GLY A 115 -1.88 -13.93 -3.59
C GLY A 115 -2.45 -13.77 -5.00
N GLN A 116 -1.96 -12.82 -5.79
CA GLN A 116 -2.32 -12.66 -7.21
C GLN A 116 -1.24 -13.27 -8.11
N THR A 117 -1.65 -14.02 -9.14
CA THR A 117 -0.76 -14.50 -10.21
C THR A 117 -0.74 -13.49 -11.36
N SER A 118 0.41 -13.32 -12.02
CA SER A 118 0.45 -12.53 -13.27
C SER A 118 -0.32 -13.29 -14.35
N THR A 119 -1.42 -12.73 -14.83
CA THR A 119 -1.97 -13.06 -16.14
C THR A 119 -1.08 -12.39 -17.18
N VAL A 120 -0.04 -13.11 -17.63
CA VAL A 120 0.70 -12.72 -18.83
C VAL A 120 -0.21 -13.02 -20.00
N THR A 121 -0.66 -11.98 -20.70
CA THR A 121 -1.34 -12.09 -22.02
C THR A 121 -0.35 -11.73 -23.10
#